data_AF-A0A6L8CCG8-F1
#
_entry.id   AF-A0A6L8CCG8-F1
#
_cell.length_a   1.000
_cell.length_b   1.000
_cell.length_c   1.000
_cell.angle_alpha   90.00
_cell.angle_beta   90.00
_cell.angle_gamma   90.00
#
_symmetry.space_group_name_H-M   'P 1'
#
loop_
_entity.id
_entity.type
_entity.pdbx_description
1 polymer ?
#
loop_
_entity_poly.entity_id
_entity_poly.type
_entity_poly.pdbx_seq_one_letter_code
_entity_poly.pdbx_strand_id
1 'polypeptide(L)'
;MSQLSLADIANGLDSLLDKQMTGQARIAAHLVAAAEGHGLSPSEVISIFDKIVEKTVLDELWVTDSEGIAYLTTVRGEDGKPIQFKFSDDSDTQPQASAFYPLLSASVDSDECITQAAQTREIDWNIFKYVGVSGIDKPRIVQVGNALAFEEQGLLNNSYASPVMTAALAAFGEAELLSSMYTSRVAEVRSVFDAVLSKQMVVQAGLIDAFLTVAEASGWSVAETNSRLHRIVKTTPISEIEIATTGGQIVLSSSAPYGKLRYPESLQAINVDVMDVVDHPSIAHDESHPSEKTVTVYSPGLTRIVQITTLLDDSSLVSPRFRIPD
;
A
#
# COMPACT_ATOMS: atom_id res chain seq x y z
N MET A 1 -18.93 28.49 10.75
CA MET A 1 -18.44 27.89 9.51
C MET A 1 -17.40 26.88 9.94
N SER A 2 -17.68 25.61 9.78
CA SER A 2 -16.70 24.56 10.04
C SER A 2 -15.56 24.67 9.04
N GLN A 3 -14.33 24.50 9.52
CA GLN A 3 -13.09 24.67 8.75
C GLN A 3 -12.30 23.37 8.84
N LEU A 4 -11.71 22.95 7.73
CA LEU A 4 -10.76 21.84 7.73
C LEU A 4 -9.40 22.39 8.16
N SER A 5 -8.89 21.96 9.30
CA SER A 5 -7.56 22.37 9.74
C SER A 5 -6.50 21.56 9.01
N LEU A 6 -5.28 22.09 8.98
CA LEU A 6 -4.13 21.38 8.46
C LEU A 6 -3.80 20.12 9.26
N ALA A 7 -4.09 20.11 10.57
CA ALA A 7 -3.99 18.90 11.38
C ALA A 7 -4.98 17.82 10.92
N ASP A 8 -6.19 18.18 10.48
CA ASP A 8 -7.17 17.22 9.97
C ASP A 8 -6.71 16.60 8.64
N ILE A 9 -6.11 17.42 7.76
CA ILE A 9 -5.48 16.94 6.52
C ILE A 9 -4.31 16.01 6.87
N ALA A 10 -3.45 16.43 7.80
CA ALA A 10 -2.33 15.65 8.32
C ALA A 10 -2.75 14.24 8.77
N ASN A 11 -3.71 14.19 9.68
CA ASN A 11 -4.20 12.94 10.25
C ASN A 11 -4.95 12.10 9.20
N GLY A 12 -5.70 12.74 8.31
CA GLY A 12 -6.43 12.06 7.23
C GLY A 12 -5.50 11.29 6.30
N LEU A 13 -4.38 11.90 5.86
CA LEU A 13 -3.46 11.23 4.94
C LEU A 13 -2.65 10.16 5.67
N ASP A 14 -2.27 10.40 6.92
CA ASP A 14 -1.55 9.40 7.71
C ASP A 14 -2.41 8.14 7.89
N SER A 15 -3.70 8.31 8.23
CA SER A 15 -4.67 7.21 8.31
C SER A 15 -4.94 6.54 6.95
N LEU A 16 -4.94 7.30 5.86
CA LEU A 16 -5.03 6.73 4.51
C LEU A 16 -3.82 5.82 4.23
N LEU A 17 -2.61 6.32 4.49
CA LEU A 17 -1.38 5.57 4.27
C LEU A 17 -1.30 4.34 5.18
N ASP A 18 -1.68 4.43 6.44
CA ASP A 18 -1.79 3.29 7.37
C ASP A 18 -2.59 2.15 6.75
N LYS A 19 -3.79 2.47 6.27
CA LYS A 19 -4.70 1.52 5.64
C LYS A 19 -4.07 0.90 4.39
N GLN A 20 -3.57 1.73 3.47
CA GLN A 20 -3.07 1.24 2.19
C GLN A 20 -1.77 0.44 2.32
N MET A 21 -0.85 0.88 3.16
CA MET A 21 0.42 0.21 3.44
C MET A 21 0.20 -1.10 4.23
N THR A 22 -0.82 -1.17 5.09
CA THR A 22 -1.24 -2.45 5.71
C THR A 22 -1.64 -3.46 4.63
N GLY A 23 -2.42 -3.01 3.63
CA GLY A 23 -2.78 -3.82 2.47
C GLY A 23 -1.55 -4.35 1.73
N GLN A 24 -0.59 -3.47 1.46
CA GLN A 24 0.65 -3.83 0.77
C GLN A 24 1.49 -4.83 1.56
N ALA A 25 1.71 -4.61 2.86
CA ALA A 25 2.45 -5.53 3.71
C ALA A 25 1.80 -6.92 3.76
N ARG A 26 0.47 -6.98 3.83
CA ARG A 26 -0.27 -8.25 3.84
C ARG A 26 -0.17 -8.98 2.50
N ILE A 27 -0.31 -8.28 1.37
CA ILE A 27 -0.12 -8.89 0.05
C ILE A 27 1.34 -9.37 -0.11
N ALA A 28 2.32 -8.58 0.33
CA ALA A 28 3.72 -8.98 0.32
C ALA A 28 3.96 -10.26 1.16
N ALA A 29 3.29 -10.40 2.31
CA ALA A 29 3.38 -11.62 3.12
C ALA A 29 2.84 -12.86 2.37
N HIS A 30 1.74 -12.69 1.62
CA HIS A 30 1.22 -13.75 0.75
C HIS A 30 2.15 -14.09 -0.41
N LEU A 31 2.76 -13.08 -1.05
CA LEU A 31 3.76 -13.25 -2.09
C LEU A 31 4.98 -14.04 -1.57
N VAL A 32 5.53 -13.66 -0.41
CA VAL A 32 6.68 -14.35 0.19
C VAL A 32 6.35 -15.81 0.49
N ALA A 33 5.20 -16.07 1.11
CA ALA A 33 4.79 -17.44 1.43
C ALA A 33 4.63 -18.30 0.16
N ALA A 34 4.04 -17.74 -0.91
CA ALA A 34 3.93 -18.42 -2.19
C ALA A 34 5.31 -18.67 -2.83
N ALA A 35 6.20 -17.68 -2.79
CA ALA A 35 7.52 -17.74 -3.39
C ALA A 35 8.44 -18.75 -2.70
N GLU A 36 8.51 -18.73 -1.38
CA GLU A 36 9.27 -19.72 -0.63
C GLU A 36 8.63 -21.11 -0.72
N GLY A 37 7.30 -21.20 -0.73
CA GLY A 37 6.59 -22.46 -0.98
C GLY A 37 6.90 -23.07 -2.35
N HIS A 38 7.19 -22.22 -3.35
CA HIS A 38 7.68 -22.63 -4.67
C HIS A 38 9.17 -23.01 -4.69
N GLY A 39 9.93 -22.64 -3.66
CA GLY A 39 11.37 -22.82 -3.60
C GLY A 39 12.18 -21.73 -4.30
N LEU A 40 11.61 -20.54 -4.52
CA LEU A 40 12.41 -19.40 -5.01
C LEU A 40 13.49 -19.04 -3.99
N SER A 41 14.69 -18.76 -4.49
CA SER A 41 15.80 -18.28 -3.68
C SER A 41 15.55 -16.85 -3.16
N PRO A 42 16.18 -16.45 -2.05
CA PRO A 42 16.09 -15.07 -1.56
C PRO A 42 16.40 -14.01 -2.63
N SER A 43 17.40 -14.25 -3.50
CA SER A 43 17.74 -13.33 -4.59
C SER A 43 16.65 -13.20 -5.65
N GLU A 44 15.90 -14.27 -5.93
CA GLU A 44 14.79 -14.23 -6.88
C GLU A 44 13.61 -13.45 -6.30
N VAL A 45 13.30 -13.66 -5.02
CA VAL A 45 12.25 -12.89 -4.33
C VAL A 45 12.62 -11.41 -4.21
N ILE A 46 13.87 -11.10 -3.88
CA ILE A 46 14.36 -9.71 -3.87
C ILE A 46 14.27 -9.08 -5.26
N SER A 47 14.57 -9.82 -6.34
CA SER A 47 14.41 -9.28 -7.70
C SER A 47 12.95 -8.98 -8.06
N ILE A 48 12.00 -9.75 -7.54
CA ILE A 48 10.57 -9.45 -7.67
C ILE A 48 10.25 -8.14 -6.92
N PHE A 49 10.73 -7.99 -5.69
CA PHE A 49 10.51 -6.78 -4.90
C PHE A 49 11.13 -5.54 -5.55
N ASP A 50 12.36 -5.63 -6.06
CA ASP A 50 13.05 -4.52 -6.72
C ASP A 50 12.24 -4.01 -7.92
N LYS A 51 11.65 -4.91 -8.72
CA LYS A 51 10.77 -4.53 -9.85
C LYS A 51 9.49 -3.83 -9.42
N ILE A 52 8.97 -4.14 -8.23
CA ILE A 52 7.78 -3.48 -7.68
C ILE A 52 8.15 -2.08 -7.20
N VAL A 53 9.24 -1.94 -6.44
CA VAL A 53 9.75 -0.65 -5.96
C VAL A 53 10.11 0.27 -7.14
N GLU A 54 10.80 -0.24 -8.17
CA GLU A 54 11.18 0.53 -9.36
C GLU A 54 9.99 1.14 -10.12
N LYS A 55 8.82 0.50 -10.04
CA LYS A 55 7.65 0.85 -10.87
C LYS A 55 6.52 1.51 -10.10
N THR A 56 6.63 1.64 -8.78
CA THR A 56 5.54 2.09 -7.92
C THR A 56 6.02 3.14 -6.93
N VAL A 57 5.12 3.61 -6.06
CA VAL A 57 5.44 4.58 -5.01
C VAL A 57 5.94 3.93 -3.72
N LEU A 58 6.14 2.60 -3.73
CA LEU A 58 6.71 1.88 -2.60
C LEU A 58 8.23 1.99 -2.66
N ASP A 59 8.86 2.46 -1.59
CA ASP A 59 10.31 2.63 -1.57
C ASP A 59 11.04 1.38 -1.08
N GLU A 60 10.45 0.66 -0.11
CA GLU A 60 11.11 -0.51 0.42
C GLU A 60 10.23 -1.59 1.03
N LEU A 61 10.80 -2.80 1.04
CA LEU A 61 10.26 -4.00 1.66
C LEU A 61 11.30 -4.62 2.58
N TRP A 62 10.86 -5.12 3.72
CA TRP A 62 11.67 -5.87 4.67
C TRP A 62 10.95 -7.14 5.11
N VAL A 63 11.64 -8.27 5.09
CA VAL A 63 11.13 -9.55 5.58
C VAL A 63 12.16 -10.23 6.45
N THR A 64 11.75 -10.61 7.66
CA THR A 64 12.63 -11.28 8.62
C THR A 64 12.43 -12.78 8.65
N ASP A 65 13.39 -13.49 9.22
CA ASP A 65 13.17 -14.82 9.78
C ASP A 65 12.50 -14.73 11.16
N SER A 66 12.38 -15.88 11.85
CA SER A 66 11.80 -15.97 13.19
C SER A 66 12.67 -15.38 14.30
N GLU A 67 13.94 -15.09 14.02
CA GLU A 67 14.88 -14.44 14.96
C GLU A 67 14.95 -12.92 14.74
N GLY A 68 14.14 -12.38 13.82
CA GLY A 68 14.11 -10.96 13.48
C GLY A 68 15.22 -10.52 12.53
N ILE A 69 15.97 -11.44 11.90
CA ILE A 69 17.01 -11.10 10.94
C ILE A 69 16.37 -10.88 9.57
N ALA A 70 16.52 -9.67 9.01
CA ALA A 70 16.03 -9.34 7.68
C ALA A 70 16.87 -10.07 6.62
N TYR A 71 16.26 -11.02 5.91
CA TYR A 71 16.93 -11.77 4.83
C TYR A 71 16.36 -11.46 3.45
N LEU A 72 15.18 -10.82 3.36
CA LEU A 72 14.69 -10.19 2.13
C LEU A 72 14.55 -8.70 2.38
N THR A 73 15.26 -7.89 1.59
CA THR A 73 15.08 -6.45 1.60
C THR A 73 15.42 -5.85 0.24
N THR A 74 14.75 -4.76 -0.12
CA THR A 74 15.11 -3.94 -1.31
C THR A 74 16.16 -2.88 -0.99
N VAL A 75 16.46 -2.65 0.30
CA VAL A 75 17.45 -1.64 0.72
C VAL A 75 18.85 -2.15 0.49
N ARG A 76 19.72 -1.29 -0.06
CA ARG A 76 21.09 -1.62 -0.44
C ARG A 76 22.09 -0.81 0.38
N GLY A 77 23.16 -1.46 0.81
CA GLY A 77 24.33 -0.80 1.38
C GLY A 77 25.19 -0.15 0.29
N GLU A 78 26.26 0.52 0.71
CA GLU A 78 27.22 1.19 -0.21
C GLU A 78 27.84 0.23 -1.23
N ASP A 79 27.92 -1.06 -0.92
CA ASP A 79 28.46 -2.11 -1.79
C ASP A 79 27.43 -2.69 -2.77
N GLY A 80 26.22 -2.13 -2.79
CA GLY A 80 25.13 -2.56 -3.66
C GLY A 80 24.47 -3.88 -3.23
N LYS A 81 24.77 -4.41 -2.04
CA LYS A 81 24.14 -5.64 -1.51
C LYS A 81 23.00 -5.31 -0.53
N PRO A 82 22.07 -6.25 -0.29
CA PRO A 82 21.05 -6.10 0.75
C PRO A 82 21.68 -5.76 2.11
N ILE A 83 21.16 -4.73 2.78
CA ILE A 83 21.61 -4.36 4.13
C ILE A 83 21.32 -5.50 5.11
N GLN A 84 22.30 -5.81 5.95
CA GLN A 84 22.11 -6.72 7.09
C GLN A 84 21.47 -5.94 8.23
N PHE A 85 20.22 -6.28 8.57
CA PHE A 85 19.48 -5.64 9.66
C PHE A 85 18.82 -6.69 10.53
N LYS A 86 18.86 -6.51 11.85
CA LYS A 86 18.17 -7.36 12.81
C LYS A 86 17.23 -6.50 13.64
N PHE A 87 15.94 -6.82 13.61
CA PHE A 87 14.94 -6.26 14.50
C PHE A 87 15.22 -6.75 15.93
N SER A 88 15.17 -5.85 16.90
CA SER A 88 15.35 -6.15 18.32
C SER A 88 14.13 -5.68 19.12
N ASP A 89 13.85 -6.32 20.26
CA ASP A 89 12.87 -5.84 21.25
C ASP A 89 13.35 -4.62 22.06
N ASP A 90 14.59 -4.19 21.86
CA ASP A 90 15.21 -3.10 22.58
C ASP A 90 14.85 -1.74 21.98
N SER A 91 13.87 -1.06 22.59
CA SER A 91 13.44 0.29 22.20
C SER A 91 14.48 1.38 22.47
N ASP A 92 15.47 1.15 23.33
CA ASP A 92 16.53 2.13 23.57
C ASP A 92 17.53 2.12 22.41
N THR A 93 17.75 0.96 21.77
CA THR A 93 18.66 0.80 20.64
C THR A 93 17.97 1.01 19.29
N GLN A 94 16.74 0.52 19.12
CA GLN A 94 15.98 0.58 17.86
C GLN A 94 14.53 1.03 18.11
N PRO A 95 14.27 2.29 18.48
CA PRO A 95 12.94 2.75 18.84
C PRO A 95 11.89 2.57 17.72
N GLN A 96 12.28 2.70 16.45
CA GLN A 96 11.38 2.49 15.32
C GLN A 96 11.20 0.99 15.05
N ALA A 97 12.30 0.23 14.92
CA ALA A 97 12.20 -1.18 14.55
C ALA A 97 11.62 -2.07 15.68
N SER A 98 11.88 -1.76 16.95
CA SER A 98 11.43 -2.58 18.08
C SER A 98 9.92 -2.62 18.24
N ALA A 99 9.22 -1.59 17.78
CA ALA A 99 7.76 -1.60 17.75
C ALA A 99 7.21 -2.75 16.90
N PHE A 100 7.94 -3.23 15.87
CA PHE A 100 7.50 -4.33 15.02
C PHE A 100 7.88 -5.71 15.56
N TYR A 101 8.80 -5.79 16.52
CA TYR A 101 9.29 -7.05 17.08
C TYR A 101 8.18 -7.97 17.64
N PRO A 102 7.10 -7.47 18.28
CA PRO A 102 5.99 -8.30 18.74
C PRO A 102 5.32 -9.13 17.63
N LEU A 103 5.39 -8.71 16.36
CA LEU A 103 4.80 -9.44 15.22
C LEU A 103 5.44 -10.82 15.01
N LEU A 104 6.67 -11.06 15.51
CA LEU A 104 7.30 -12.38 15.51
C LEU A 104 6.56 -13.39 16.41
N SER A 105 5.83 -12.91 17.42
CA SER A 105 5.06 -13.75 18.34
C SER A 105 3.59 -13.86 17.95
N ALA A 106 3.15 -13.11 16.93
CA ALA A 106 1.77 -13.15 16.47
C ALA A 106 1.44 -14.50 15.79
N SER A 107 0.20 -14.95 15.96
CA SER A 107 -0.30 -16.13 15.24
C SER A 107 -0.29 -15.88 13.73
N VAL A 108 -0.09 -16.93 12.93
CA VAL A 108 -0.21 -16.88 11.47
C VAL A 108 -1.64 -16.56 11.00
N ASP A 109 -2.64 -16.72 11.88
CA ASP A 109 -4.03 -16.32 11.65
C ASP A 109 -4.33 -14.92 12.21
N SER A 110 -3.32 -14.20 12.69
CA SER A 110 -3.49 -12.85 13.24
C SER A 110 -3.61 -11.81 12.12
N ASP A 111 -4.60 -10.94 12.29
CA ASP A 111 -4.77 -9.73 11.47
C ASP A 111 -4.02 -8.54 12.07
N GLU A 112 -3.19 -8.77 13.09
CA GLU A 112 -2.37 -7.75 13.72
C GLU A 112 -1.47 -7.07 12.67
N CYS A 113 -1.46 -5.74 12.78
CA CYS A 113 -0.63 -4.85 12.02
C CYS A 113 -0.11 -3.78 12.97
N ILE A 114 1.10 -3.31 12.69
CA ILE A 114 1.71 -2.22 13.43
C ILE A 114 1.95 -1.12 12.42
N THR A 115 1.33 0.03 12.67
CA THR A 115 1.56 1.25 11.90
C THR A 115 2.36 2.22 12.75
N GLN A 116 3.21 3.00 12.09
CA GLN A 116 3.96 4.05 12.74
C GLN A 116 3.72 5.38 12.04
N ALA A 117 3.70 6.44 12.85
CA ALA A 117 3.83 7.78 12.32
C ALA A 117 5.16 7.91 11.56
N ALA A 118 5.15 8.71 10.52
CA ALA A 118 6.37 9.04 9.79
C ALA A 118 7.41 9.67 10.73
N GLN A 119 8.63 9.14 10.71
CA GLN A 119 9.72 9.60 11.57
C GLN A 119 11.07 9.31 10.91
N THR A 120 12.11 9.95 11.43
CA THR A 120 13.49 9.74 11.00
C THR A 120 13.95 8.32 11.36
N ARG A 121 14.47 7.57 10.39
CA ARG A 121 14.92 6.18 10.58
C ARG A 121 16.37 6.07 11.04
N GLU A 122 16.70 4.97 11.71
CA GLU A 122 17.99 4.78 12.39
C GLU A 122 19.16 4.49 11.44
N ILE A 123 18.88 4.11 10.19
CA ILE A 123 19.92 3.65 9.24
C ILE A 123 20.63 4.82 8.56
N ASP A 124 19.87 5.83 8.09
CA ASP A 124 20.40 6.89 7.23
C ASP A 124 19.79 8.28 7.48
N TRP A 125 18.96 8.43 8.52
CA TRP A 125 18.31 9.69 8.91
C TRP A 125 17.30 10.25 7.92
N ASN A 126 16.84 9.47 6.95
CA ASN A 126 15.70 9.84 6.11
C ASN A 126 14.37 9.68 6.87
N ILE A 127 13.35 10.43 6.46
CA ILE A 127 12.00 10.34 7.04
C ILE A 127 11.22 9.26 6.30
N PHE A 128 10.76 8.26 7.05
CA PHE A 128 10.02 7.13 6.54
C PHE A 128 8.75 6.90 7.34
N LYS A 129 7.71 6.46 6.63
CA LYS A 129 6.56 5.79 7.23
C LYS A 129 6.74 4.29 7.05
N TYR A 130 6.49 3.53 8.11
CA TYR A 130 6.53 2.07 8.09
C TYR A 130 5.21 1.47 8.55
N VAL A 131 4.85 0.38 7.89
CA VAL A 131 3.77 -0.49 8.32
C VAL A 131 4.25 -1.93 8.23
N GLY A 132 3.97 -2.73 9.26
CA GLY A 132 4.38 -4.11 9.35
C GLY A 132 3.24 -5.03 9.75
N VAL A 133 3.28 -6.25 9.25
CA VAL A 133 2.36 -7.34 9.59
C VAL A 133 3.13 -8.61 9.92
N SER A 134 2.46 -9.55 10.57
CA SER A 134 3.00 -10.89 10.77
C SER A 134 2.98 -11.71 9.47
N GLY A 135 3.87 -12.69 9.39
CA GLY A 135 3.82 -13.73 8.36
C GLY A 135 2.52 -14.53 8.39
N ILE A 136 2.07 -14.96 7.21
CA ILE A 136 0.81 -15.71 7.05
C ILE A 136 1.01 -17.25 7.06
N ASP A 137 2.26 -17.69 7.20
CA ASP A 137 2.67 -19.10 7.10
C ASP A 137 3.65 -19.52 8.21
N LYS A 138 4.55 -18.64 8.63
CA LYS A 138 5.50 -18.86 9.75
C LYS A 138 5.82 -17.52 10.45
N PRO A 139 6.37 -17.55 11.68
CA PRO A 139 6.84 -16.35 12.37
C PRO A 139 7.83 -15.55 11.54
N ARG A 140 7.46 -14.32 11.20
CA ARG A 140 8.29 -13.31 10.52
C ARG A 140 7.60 -11.96 10.56
N ILE A 141 8.38 -10.90 10.44
CA ILE A 141 7.90 -9.54 10.16
C ILE A 141 7.90 -9.35 8.65
N VAL A 142 6.81 -8.80 8.11
CA VAL A 142 6.76 -8.28 6.73
C VAL A 142 6.41 -6.81 6.82
N GLN A 143 7.35 -5.94 6.45
CA GLN A 143 7.23 -4.50 6.59
C GLN A 143 7.42 -3.83 5.22
N VAL A 144 6.60 -2.81 4.98
CA VAL A 144 6.72 -1.88 3.85
C VAL A 144 7.11 -0.50 4.35
N GLY A 145 7.92 0.20 3.58
CA GLY A 145 8.38 1.55 3.87
C GLY A 145 8.14 2.49 2.69
N ASN A 146 7.68 3.69 3.00
CA ASN A 146 7.60 4.79 2.06
C ASN A 146 8.49 5.92 2.54
N ALA A 147 9.45 6.28 1.70
CA ALA A 147 10.27 7.46 1.85
C ALA A 147 9.38 8.67 1.65
N LEU A 148 9.57 9.65 2.51
CA LEU A 148 8.84 10.89 2.43
C LEU A 148 9.88 11.93 2.04
N ALA A 149 10.11 12.04 0.73
CA ALA A 149 11.16 12.87 0.16
C ALA A 149 10.97 14.34 0.53
N PHE A 150 12.02 14.93 1.10
CA PHE A 150 12.18 16.37 1.29
C PHE A 150 13.31 16.86 0.37
N GLU A 151 12.97 17.60 -0.68
CA GLU A 151 13.84 18.69 -1.10
C GLU A 151 13.60 19.83 -0.10
N GLU A 152 14.66 20.32 0.55
CA GLU A 152 14.66 21.32 1.66
C GLU A 152 14.52 20.80 3.10
N GLN A 153 15.49 19.97 3.54
CA GLN A 153 15.75 19.66 4.96
C GLN A 153 16.26 20.85 5.81
N GLY A 154 16.06 22.11 5.39
CA GLY A 154 16.63 23.30 6.04
C GLY A 154 15.71 24.04 7.03
N LEU A 155 14.40 23.80 7.01
CA LEU A 155 13.44 24.75 7.63
C LEU A 155 12.60 24.23 8.80
N LEU A 156 12.68 22.94 9.17
CA LEU A 156 11.74 22.34 10.14
C LEU A 156 12.39 21.90 11.46
N ASN A 157 13.30 22.73 11.98
CA ASN A 157 13.68 22.67 13.41
C ASN A 157 12.60 23.35 14.26
N ASN A 158 11.46 22.68 14.43
CA ASN A 158 10.59 22.65 15.62
C ASN A 158 9.13 22.39 15.22
N SER A 159 8.54 21.39 15.87
CA SER A 159 7.10 21.08 15.91
C SER A 159 6.52 20.41 14.65
N TYR A 160 6.28 19.10 14.75
CA TYR A 160 5.30 18.32 13.98
C TYR A 160 5.02 18.80 12.54
N ALA A 161 5.97 18.60 11.64
CA ALA A 161 5.69 18.56 10.22
C ALA A 161 5.78 17.09 9.77
N SER A 162 4.68 16.36 9.96
CA SER A 162 4.48 15.08 9.30
C SER A 162 4.62 15.29 7.79
N PRO A 163 5.10 14.34 6.99
CA PRO A 163 5.16 14.46 5.54
C PRO A 163 3.82 14.66 4.83
N VAL A 164 2.72 14.46 5.56
CA VAL A 164 1.41 14.91 5.12
C VAL A 164 1.34 16.43 5.05
N MET A 165 1.96 17.11 6.00
CA MET A 165 2.17 18.55 5.99
C MET A 165 2.96 18.96 4.75
N THR A 166 4.00 18.22 4.40
CA THR A 166 4.85 18.50 3.23
C THR A 166 4.10 18.32 1.91
N ALA A 167 3.33 17.23 1.76
CA ALA A 167 2.49 17.02 0.59
C ALA A 167 1.36 18.07 0.49
N ALA A 168 0.77 18.46 1.63
CA ALA A 168 -0.17 19.57 1.69
C ALA A 168 0.53 20.90 1.34
N LEU A 169 1.72 21.17 1.87
CA LEU A 169 2.51 22.39 1.62
C LEU A 169 2.95 22.50 0.16
N ALA A 170 3.34 21.40 -0.48
CA ALA A 170 3.64 21.37 -1.91
C ALA A 170 2.39 21.62 -2.77
N ALA A 171 1.22 21.14 -2.35
CA ALA A 171 -0.03 21.32 -3.07
C ALA A 171 -0.67 22.71 -2.85
N PHE A 172 -0.46 23.34 -1.68
CA PHE A 172 -1.20 24.53 -1.25
C PHE A 172 -0.31 25.74 -0.86
N GLY A 173 1.02 25.60 -0.72
CA GLY A 173 1.94 26.66 -0.31
C GLY A 173 1.87 27.04 1.19
N GLU A 174 3.01 27.39 1.80
CA GLU A 174 3.14 27.73 3.24
C GLU A 174 2.15 28.81 3.73
N ALA A 175 1.98 29.88 2.94
CA ALA A 175 1.18 31.03 3.35
C ALA A 175 -0.34 30.79 3.27
N GLU A 176 -0.82 29.92 2.38
CA GLU A 176 -2.25 29.64 2.26
C GLU A 176 -2.73 28.63 3.30
N LEU A 177 -1.84 27.75 3.77
CA LEU A 177 -2.09 26.73 4.78
C LEU A 177 -2.19 27.24 6.22
N LEU A 178 -1.52 28.36 6.52
CA LEU A 178 -1.62 29.06 7.81
C LEU A 178 -2.89 29.93 7.91
N SER A 179 -3.54 30.20 6.78
CA SER A 179 -4.85 30.84 6.76
C SER A 179 -5.94 29.76 6.79
N SER A 180 -6.94 29.93 7.64
CA SER A 180 -8.07 28.99 7.75
C SER A 180 -8.62 28.60 6.37
N MET A 181 -8.53 27.32 5.99
CA MET A 181 -9.02 26.89 4.69
C MET A 181 -10.55 27.00 4.63
N TYR A 182 -11.02 27.81 3.70
CA TYR A 182 -12.43 27.93 3.37
C TYR A 182 -12.92 26.66 2.66
N THR A 183 -14.22 26.40 2.78
CA THR A 183 -14.96 25.31 2.12
C THR A 183 -14.72 25.23 0.59
N SER A 184 -14.25 26.32 -0.04
CA SER A 184 -13.95 26.41 -1.48
C SER A 184 -12.79 25.53 -1.95
N ARG A 185 -11.94 25.00 -1.06
CA ARG A 185 -10.77 24.16 -1.43
C ARG A 185 -10.88 22.68 -1.07
N VAL A 186 -12.01 22.23 -0.52
CA VAL A 186 -12.22 20.80 -0.17
C VAL A 186 -12.08 19.89 -1.40
N ALA A 187 -12.50 20.36 -2.58
CA ALA A 187 -12.36 19.61 -3.82
C ALA A 187 -10.89 19.38 -4.21
N GLU A 188 -10.02 20.37 -3.99
CA GLU A 188 -8.58 20.26 -4.28
C GLU A 188 -7.91 19.27 -3.30
N VAL A 189 -8.19 19.39 -2.00
CA VAL A 189 -7.71 18.44 -0.98
C VAL A 189 -8.15 17.02 -1.31
N ARG A 190 -9.42 16.83 -1.66
CA ARG A 190 -9.95 15.54 -2.08
C ARG A 190 -9.21 15.00 -3.30
N SER A 191 -8.93 15.83 -4.29
CA SER A 191 -8.18 15.43 -5.49
C SER A 191 -6.76 14.95 -5.15
N VAL A 192 -6.08 15.59 -4.20
CA VAL A 192 -4.75 15.15 -3.73
C VAL A 192 -4.85 13.79 -3.05
N PHE A 193 -5.81 13.64 -2.15
CA PHE A 193 -6.08 12.40 -1.43
C PHE A 193 -6.43 11.24 -2.37
N ASP A 194 -7.26 11.50 -3.37
CA ASP A 194 -7.66 10.53 -4.39
C ASP A 194 -6.46 10.09 -5.25
N ALA A 195 -5.60 11.04 -5.64
CA ALA A 195 -4.36 10.74 -6.36
C ALA A 195 -3.37 9.90 -5.52
N VAL A 196 -3.24 10.20 -4.22
CA VAL A 196 -2.40 9.39 -3.32
C VAL A 196 -2.96 7.99 -3.17
N LEU A 197 -4.27 7.85 -2.90
CA LEU A 197 -4.93 6.55 -2.80
C LEU A 197 -4.69 5.71 -4.06
N SER A 198 -4.88 6.30 -5.24
CA SER A 198 -4.71 5.61 -6.52
C SER A 198 -3.30 5.08 -6.70
N LYS A 199 -2.28 5.88 -6.40
CA LYS A 199 -0.87 5.46 -6.42
C LYS A 199 -0.60 4.28 -5.48
N GLN A 200 -1.16 4.31 -4.27
CA GLN A 200 -1.00 3.22 -3.30
C GLN A 200 -1.75 1.94 -3.72
N MET A 201 -2.89 2.06 -4.40
CA MET A 201 -3.62 0.93 -4.99
C MET A 201 -2.85 0.31 -6.17
N VAL A 202 -2.10 1.10 -6.95
CA VAL A 202 -1.20 0.58 -7.99
C VAL A 202 -0.11 -0.31 -7.38
N VAL A 203 0.46 0.05 -6.23
CA VAL A 203 1.40 -0.81 -5.49
C VAL A 203 0.75 -2.15 -5.15
N GLN A 204 -0.46 -2.13 -4.61
CA GLN A 204 -1.21 -3.34 -4.26
C GLN A 204 -1.46 -4.22 -5.49
N ALA A 205 -1.79 -3.63 -6.64
CA ALA A 205 -1.96 -4.36 -7.90
C ALA A 205 -0.67 -5.00 -8.39
N GLY A 206 0.46 -4.30 -8.30
CA GLY A 206 1.77 -4.85 -8.62
C GLY A 206 2.17 -6.02 -7.71
N LEU A 207 1.89 -5.91 -6.40
CA LEU A 207 2.12 -6.99 -5.45
C LEU A 207 1.20 -8.20 -5.68
N ILE A 208 -0.10 -7.97 -5.95
CA ILE A 208 -1.06 -9.03 -6.26
C ILE A 208 -0.63 -9.76 -7.52
N ASP A 209 -0.23 -9.03 -8.56
CA ASP A 209 0.23 -9.64 -9.79
C ASP A 209 1.48 -10.52 -9.59
N ALA A 210 2.48 -10.00 -8.87
CA ALA A 210 3.66 -10.78 -8.52
C ALA A 210 3.29 -12.05 -7.75
N PHE A 211 2.36 -11.95 -6.79
CA PHE A 211 1.83 -13.09 -6.06
C PHE A 211 1.18 -14.12 -7.01
N LEU A 212 0.34 -13.67 -7.94
CA LEU A 212 -0.35 -14.55 -8.89
C LEU A 212 0.62 -15.24 -9.85
N THR A 213 1.62 -14.52 -10.34
CA THR A 213 2.68 -15.08 -11.18
C THR A 213 3.39 -16.24 -10.49
N VAL A 214 3.73 -16.06 -9.21
CA VAL A 214 4.37 -17.10 -8.39
C VAL A 214 3.41 -18.25 -8.08
N ALA A 215 2.15 -17.96 -7.74
CA ALA A 215 1.15 -18.98 -7.46
C ALA A 215 0.90 -19.89 -8.68
N GLU A 216 0.84 -19.31 -9.88
CA GLU A 216 0.70 -20.07 -11.13
C GLU A 216 1.94 -20.89 -11.46
N ALA A 217 3.13 -20.32 -11.31
CA ALA A 217 4.38 -21.07 -11.47
C ALA A 217 4.45 -22.26 -10.48
N SER A 218 3.83 -22.10 -9.31
CA SER A 218 3.67 -23.15 -8.29
C SER A 218 2.57 -24.16 -8.58
N GLY A 219 1.81 -23.99 -9.66
CA GLY A 219 0.70 -24.87 -10.02
C GLY A 219 -0.50 -24.78 -9.09
N TRP A 220 -0.68 -23.66 -8.38
CA TRP A 220 -1.85 -23.45 -7.53
C TRP A 220 -3.12 -23.54 -8.34
N SER A 221 -4.13 -24.20 -7.78
CA SER A 221 -5.44 -24.27 -8.41
C SER A 221 -6.15 -22.91 -8.34
N VAL A 222 -7.08 -22.66 -9.28
CA VAL A 222 -7.96 -21.48 -9.24
C VAL A 222 -8.66 -21.33 -7.87
N ALA A 223 -9.10 -22.44 -7.28
CA ALA A 223 -9.77 -22.44 -5.98
C ALA A 223 -8.84 -22.00 -4.85
N GLU A 224 -7.60 -22.49 -4.85
CA GLU A 224 -6.57 -22.12 -3.87
C GLU A 224 -6.18 -20.64 -4.01
N THR A 225 -5.94 -20.18 -5.23
CA THR A 225 -5.63 -18.78 -5.52
C THR A 225 -6.77 -17.85 -5.10
N ASN A 226 -8.02 -18.18 -5.43
CA ASN A 226 -9.18 -17.39 -5.00
C ASN A 226 -9.36 -17.37 -3.48
N SER A 227 -9.10 -18.50 -2.80
CA SER A 227 -9.15 -18.56 -1.33
C SER A 227 -8.13 -17.60 -0.71
N ARG A 228 -6.95 -17.46 -1.33
CA ARG A 228 -5.89 -16.55 -0.89
C ARG A 228 -6.23 -15.09 -1.18
N LEU A 229 -6.77 -14.77 -2.36
CA LEU A 229 -7.31 -13.44 -2.66
C LEU A 229 -8.43 -13.04 -1.69
N HIS A 230 -9.33 -13.98 -1.37
CA HIS A 230 -10.38 -13.77 -0.37
C HIS A 230 -9.81 -13.46 1.02
N ARG A 231 -8.74 -14.15 1.42
CA ARG A 231 -8.04 -13.88 2.69
C ARG A 231 -7.38 -12.49 2.68
N ILE A 232 -6.77 -12.06 1.58
CA ILE A 232 -6.24 -10.70 1.44
C ILE A 232 -7.34 -9.66 1.68
N VAL A 233 -8.48 -9.79 0.99
CA VAL A 233 -9.63 -8.87 1.16
C VAL A 233 -10.16 -8.86 2.59
N LYS A 234 -10.22 -10.00 3.27
CA LYS A 234 -10.69 -10.07 4.66
C LYS A 234 -9.79 -9.37 5.68
N THR A 235 -8.51 -9.19 5.36
CA THR A 235 -7.48 -8.78 6.31
C THR A 235 -6.85 -7.45 5.93
N THR A 236 -7.45 -6.76 4.96
CA THR A 236 -6.99 -5.48 4.42
C THR A 236 -8.18 -4.56 4.13
N PRO A 237 -7.94 -3.26 3.88
CA PRO A 237 -9.00 -2.33 3.44
C PRO A 237 -9.52 -2.57 2.01
N ILE A 238 -8.88 -3.45 1.24
CA ILE A 238 -9.33 -3.82 -0.10
C ILE A 238 -10.64 -4.59 0.04
N SER A 239 -11.68 -4.17 -0.68
CA SER A 239 -12.97 -4.83 -0.65
C SER A 239 -13.15 -5.87 -1.75
N GLU A 240 -12.45 -5.70 -2.87
CA GLU A 240 -12.53 -6.65 -3.98
C GLU A 240 -11.25 -6.66 -4.82
N ILE A 241 -10.86 -7.86 -5.25
CA ILE A 241 -9.80 -8.10 -6.21
C ILE A 241 -10.38 -8.95 -7.33
N GLU A 242 -10.32 -8.46 -8.57
CA GLU A 242 -10.72 -9.18 -9.78
C GLU A 242 -9.55 -9.29 -10.74
N ILE A 243 -9.31 -10.50 -11.25
CA ILE A 243 -8.30 -10.76 -12.27
C ILE A 243 -9.01 -11.19 -13.53
N ALA A 244 -8.75 -10.50 -14.63
CA ALA A 244 -9.39 -10.77 -15.89
C ALA A 244 -8.39 -10.99 -17.03
N THR A 245 -8.85 -11.67 -18.08
CA THR A 245 -8.15 -11.70 -19.37
C THR A 245 -8.16 -10.32 -20.02
N THR A 246 -7.36 -10.13 -21.07
CA THR A 246 -7.41 -8.92 -21.92
C THR A 246 -8.78 -8.70 -22.58
N GLY A 247 -9.62 -9.74 -22.68
CA GLY A 247 -11.01 -9.63 -23.12
C GLY A 247 -12.00 -9.21 -22.03
N GLY A 248 -11.53 -8.93 -20.81
CA GLY A 248 -12.35 -8.50 -19.67
C GLY A 248 -13.09 -9.62 -18.95
N GLN A 249 -12.82 -10.88 -19.28
CA GLN A 249 -13.45 -12.02 -18.62
C GLN A 249 -12.72 -12.32 -17.30
N ILE A 250 -13.45 -12.30 -16.19
CA ILE A 250 -12.89 -12.63 -14.87
C ILE A 250 -12.49 -14.11 -14.85
N VAL A 251 -11.27 -14.37 -14.38
CA VAL A 251 -10.66 -15.69 -14.23
C VAL A 251 -10.30 -16.01 -12.78
N LEU A 252 -10.03 -14.98 -11.96
CA LEU A 252 -9.83 -15.11 -10.50
C LEU A 252 -10.54 -13.96 -9.80
N SER A 253 -11.02 -14.20 -8.58
CA SER A 253 -11.69 -13.18 -7.77
C SER A 253 -11.65 -13.52 -6.29
N SER A 254 -11.64 -12.47 -5.45
CA SER A 254 -11.80 -12.58 -3.99
C SER A 254 -13.23 -12.86 -3.52
N SER A 255 -14.25 -12.66 -4.37
CA SER A 255 -15.68 -12.73 -4.01
C SER A 255 -16.44 -13.79 -4.83
N ALA A 256 -16.32 -13.75 -6.17
CA ALA A 256 -16.92 -14.71 -7.09
C ALA A 256 -16.15 -14.75 -8.42
N PRO A 257 -15.60 -15.89 -8.88
CA PRO A 257 -14.70 -15.95 -10.04
C PRO A 257 -15.40 -15.98 -11.40
N TYR A 258 -16.59 -15.39 -11.53
CA TYR A 258 -17.36 -15.44 -12.76
C TYR A 258 -17.98 -14.09 -13.09
N GLY A 259 -17.82 -13.67 -14.34
CA GLY A 259 -18.43 -12.43 -14.85
C GLY A 259 -17.47 -11.67 -15.76
N LYS A 260 -17.87 -10.43 -16.06
CA LYS A 260 -17.00 -9.44 -16.70
C LYS A 260 -16.50 -8.49 -15.62
N LEU A 261 -15.34 -7.87 -15.86
CA LEU A 261 -14.87 -6.75 -15.05
C LEU A 261 -15.99 -5.74 -14.83
N ARG A 262 -16.00 -5.13 -13.64
CA ARG A 262 -16.95 -4.08 -13.27
C ARG A 262 -16.89 -2.89 -14.24
N TYR A 263 -15.70 -2.52 -14.71
CA TYR A 263 -15.46 -1.42 -15.64
C TYR A 263 -14.84 -1.94 -16.95
N PRO A 264 -15.61 -2.61 -17.83
CA PRO A 264 -15.09 -3.19 -19.07
C PRO A 264 -14.62 -2.14 -20.09
N GLU A 265 -15.06 -0.89 -19.97
CA GLU A 265 -14.58 0.25 -20.76
C GLU A 265 -13.11 0.58 -20.49
N SER A 266 -12.57 0.23 -19.31
CA SER A 266 -11.14 0.39 -18.97
C SER A 266 -10.24 -0.27 -20.01
N LEU A 267 -10.71 -1.36 -20.62
CA LEU A 267 -9.98 -2.09 -21.66
C LEU A 267 -9.65 -1.22 -22.88
N GLN A 268 -10.47 -0.21 -23.16
CA GLN A 268 -10.25 0.70 -24.28
C GLN A 268 -9.22 1.79 -23.96
N ALA A 269 -9.05 2.09 -22.67
CA ALA A 269 -8.10 3.08 -22.19
C ALA A 269 -6.70 2.49 -21.96
N ILE A 270 -6.60 1.16 -21.78
CA ILE A 270 -5.34 0.47 -21.55
C ILE A 270 -4.50 0.39 -22.83
N ASN A 271 -3.29 0.93 -22.77
CA ASN A 271 -2.23 0.67 -23.71
C ASN A 271 -1.55 -0.66 -23.37
N VAL A 272 -1.77 -1.67 -24.22
CA VAL A 272 -1.26 -3.02 -23.99
C VAL A 272 0.25 -3.17 -24.19
N ASP A 273 0.95 -2.14 -24.68
CA ASP A 273 2.38 -2.18 -24.94
C ASP A 273 3.22 -1.66 -23.75
N VAL A 274 2.59 -1.00 -22.77
CA VAL A 274 3.24 -0.46 -21.56
C VAL A 274 2.47 -0.83 -20.30
N MET A 275 3.11 -0.77 -19.13
CA MET A 275 2.35 -0.84 -17.88
C MET A 275 1.42 0.36 -17.85
N ASP A 276 0.13 0.10 -17.79
CA ASP A 276 -0.88 1.14 -17.87
C ASP A 276 -1.86 1.01 -16.70
N VAL A 277 -2.33 2.17 -16.25
CA VAL A 277 -3.17 2.33 -15.08
C VAL A 277 -4.37 3.16 -15.48
N VAL A 278 -5.55 2.58 -15.35
CA VAL A 278 -6.82 3.30 -15.43
C VAL A 278 -7.27 3.59 -14.01
N ASP A 279 -7.16 4.87 -13.64
CA ASP A 279 -7.66 5.38 -12.38
C ASP A 279 -9.15 5.74 -12.52
N HIS A 280 -10.02 5.02 -11.80
CA HIS A 280 -11.46 5.28 -11.85
C HIS A 280 -11.84 6.40 -10.90
N PRO A 281 -12.78 7.28 -11.27
CA PRO A 281 -13.28 8.28 -10.33
C PRO A 281 -13.87 7.58 -9.10
N SER A 282 -13.67 8.14 -7.91
CA SER A 282 -14.32 7.66 -6.71
C SER A 282 -15.84 7.89 -6.81
N ILE A 283 -16.63 6.84 -6.62
CA ILE A 283 -18.08 6.85 -6.85
C ILE A 283 -18.80 6.84 -5.51
N ALA A 284 -19.72 7.79 -5.34
CA ALA A 284 -20.76 7.70 -4.32
C ALA A 284 -21.90 6.87 -4.90
N HIS A 285 -22.26 5.79 -4.23
CA HIS A 285 -23.51 5.08 -4.51
C HIS A 285 -24.70 5.78 -3.83
N ASP A 286 -25.87 5.14 -3.76
CA ASP A 286 -26.97 5.64 -2.92
C ASP A 286 -26.62 5.61 -1.42
N GLU A 287 -27.40 6.27 -0.56
CA GLU A 287 -27.14 6.35 0.90
C GLU A 287 -27.02 4.97 1.59
N SER A 288 -27.47 3.89 0.96
CA SER A 288 -27.41 2.53 1.51
C SER A 288 -26.13 1.76 1.13
N HIS A 289 -25.30 2.30 0.24
CA HIS A 289 -24.06 1.67 -0.22
C HIS A 289 -22.85 2.55 0.09
N PRO A 290 -21.72 1.99 0.54
CA PRO A 290 -20.49 2.76 0.79
C PRO A 290 -19.94 3.35 -0.51
N SER A 291 -19.24 4.49 -0.41
CA SER A 291 -18.49 5.03 -1.54
C SER A 291 -17.30 4.10 -1.85
N GLU A 292 -16.83 4.09 -3.09
CA GLU A 292 -15.73 3.20 -3.50
C GLU A 292 -14.72 3.87 -4.44
N LYS A 293 -13.49 3.38 -4.43
CA LYS A 293 -12.43 3.71 -5.37
C LYS A 293 -11.95 2.43 -6.04
N THR A 294 -11.76 2.50 -7.36
CA THR A 294 -11.26 1.37 -8.16
C THR A 294 -10.04 1.81 -8.95
N VAL A 295 -9.06 0.91 -9.07
CA VAL A 295 -7.95 1.06 -10.02
C VAL A 295 -7.87 -0.21 -10.86
N THR A 296 -7.68 -0.04 -12.17
CA THR A 296 -7.40 -1.13 -13.09
C THR A 296 -5.96 -1.01 -13.57
N VAL A 297 -5.16 -2.04 -13.34
CA VAL A 297 -3.76 -2.11 -13.77
C VAL A 297 -3.60 -3.21 -14.81
N TYR A 298 -2.90 -2.87 -15.88
CA TYR A 298 -2.41 -3.83 -16.87
C TYR A 298 -0.89 -3.75 -16.92
N SER A 299 -0.21 -4.90 -17.00
CA SER A 299 1.21 -4.93 -17.35
C SER A 299 1.44 -5.86 -18.55
N PRO A 300 2.18 -5.42 -19.58
CA PRO A 300 2.39 -6.16 -20.82
C PRO A 300 3.00 -7.55 -20.62
N GLY A 301 3.77 -7.74 -19.55
CA GLY A 301 4.39 -9.02 -19.23
C GLY A 301 3.41 -10.09 -18.71
N LEU A 302 2.17 -9.72 -18.38
CA LEU A 302 1.32 -10.52 -17.50
C LEU A 302 0.11 -11.16 -18.16
N THR A 303 -0.24 -10.74 -19.38
CA THR A 303 -1.42 -11.18 -20.14
C THR A 303 -2.76 -11.05 -19.39
N ARG A 304 -2.78 -10.38 -18.23
CA ARG A 304 -3.93 -10.26 -17.32
C ARG A 304 -4.11 -8.83 -16.85
N ILE A 305 -5.32 -8.54 -16.41
CA ILE A 305 -5.76 -7.25 -15.87
C ILE A 305 -6.07 -7.46 -14.39
N VAL A 306 -5.55 -6.59 -13.54
CA VAL A 306 -5.80 -6.58 -12.11
C VAL A 306 -6.68 -5.38 -11.77
N GLN A 307 -7.86 -5.64 -11.23
CA GLN A 307 -8.74 -4.59 -10.74
C GLN A 307 -8.86 -4.71 -9.22
N ILE A 308 -8.61 -3.60 -8.52
CA ILE A 308 -8.71 -3.52 -7.06
C ILE A 308 -9.74 -2.46 -6.71
N THR A 309 -10.66 -2.82 -5.83
CA THR A 309 -11.66 -1.91 -5.28
C THR A 309 -11.44 -1.75 -3.78
N THR A 310 -11.51 -0.52 -3.28
CA THR A 310 -11.46 -0.18 -1.86
C THR A 310 -12.72 0.60 -1.48
N LEU A 311 -13.31 0.26 -0.33
CA LEU A 311 -14.40 1.05 0.23
C LEU A 311 -13.87 2.30 0.92
N LEU A 312 -14.55 3.41 0.69
CA LEU A 312 -14.22 4.70 1.28
C LEU A 312 -15.18 4.96 2.44
N ASP A 313 -14.60 5.21 3.61
CA ASP A 313 -15.32 5.71 4.76
C ASP A 313 -15.83 7.13 4.46
N ASP A 314 -17.11 7.40 4.72
CA ASP A 314 -17.71 8.70 4.46
C ASP A 314 -17.10 9.84 5.32
N SER A 315 -16.42 9.49 6.41
CA SER A 315 -15.59 10.42 7.19
C SER A 315 -14.21 10.71 6.58
N SER A 316 -13.81 9.97 5.54
CA SER A 316 -12.50 10.13 4.90
C SER A 316 -12.51 11.25 3.87
N LEU A 317 -11.41 12.01 3.79
CA LEU A 317 -11.25 13.11 2.84
C LEU A 317 -11.30 12.68 1.37
N VAL A 318 -11.00 11.41 1.06
CA VAL A 318 -11.21 10.82 -0.28
C VAL A 318 -12.68 10.58 -0.60
N SER A 319 -13.55 10.44 0.40
CA SER A 319 -14.95 10.09 0.12
C SER A 319 -15.67 11.24 -0.57
N PRO A 320 -16.40 10.96 -1.67
CA PRO A 320 -17.25 11.95 -2.32
C PRO A 320 -18.32 12.51 -1.37
N ARG A 321 -18.70 11.74 -0.33
CA ARG A 321 -19.69 12.12 0.69
C ARG A 321 -19.11 12.88 1.87
N PHE A 322 -17.79 13.05 1.95
CA PHE A 322 -17.17 13.79 3.05
C PHE A 322 -17.82 15.17 3.24
N ARG A 323 -18.15 15.46 4.50
CA ARG A 323 -18.67 16.74 4.98
C ARG A 323 -17.75 17.22 6.10
N ILE A 324 -17.44 18.52 6.11
CA ILE A 324 -16.74 19.12 7.25
C ILE A 324 -17.70 19.06 8.45
N PRO A 325 -17.34 18.41 9.57
CA PRO A 325 -18.19 18.36 10.76
C PRO A 325 -18.55 19.77 11.23
N ASP A 326 -19.80 20.00 11.63
CA ASP A 326 -20.28 21.31 12.09
C ASP A 326 -19.57 21.85 13.34
#